data_AF-A0A815NP45-F1
#
_entry.id   AF-A0A815NP45-F1
#
_cell.length_a   1.000
_cell.length_b   1.000
_cell.length_c   1.000
_cell.angle_alpha   90.00
_cell.angle_beta   90.00
_cell.angle_gamma   90.00
#
_symmetry.space_group_name_H-M   'P 1'
#
loop_
_entity.id
_entity.type
_entity.pdbx_description
1 polymer ?
#
loop_
_entity_poly.entity_id
_entity_poly.type
_entity_poly.pdbx_seq_one_letter_code
_entity_poly.pdbx_strand_id
1 'polypeptide(L)' 'KEMSTLTNKEKLVEQLQAERNIERIKVSMACKDLIQFCQDHQDGDALVRGFKNIPNPYILKTPCIII' A
#
# COMPACT_ATOMS: atom_id res chain seq x y z
N LYS A 1 9.37 -0.03 40.30
CA LYS A 1 8.68 -0.71 39.17
C LYS A 1 7.35 -0.04 38.81
N GLU A 2 6.62 0.56 39.76
CA GLU A 2 5.34 1.25 39.50
C GLU A 2 5.47 2.65 38.87
N MET A 3 6.59 3.35 39.07
CA MET A 3 6.77 4.69 38.51
C MET A 3 6.87 4.68 36.96
N SER A 4 7.45 3.63 36.36
CA SER A 4 7.54 3.51 34.90
C SER A 4 6.20 3.14 34.25
N THR A 5 5.32 2.43 34.96
CA THR A 5 4.01 2.06 34.42
C THR A 5 3.06 3.25 34.41
N LEU A 6 3.20 4.20 35.33
CA LEU A 6 2.44 5.45 35.32
C LEU A 6 2.85 6.35 34.14
N THR A 7 4.15 6.59 33.97
CA THR A 7 4.65 7.40 32.84
C THR A 7 4.32 6.79 31.48
N ASN A 8 4.30 5.46 31.37
CA ASN A 8 3.87 4.79 30.14
C ASN A 8 2.37 4.99 29.86
N LYS A 9 1.52 5.03 30.89
CA LYS A 9 0.09 5.30 30.75
C LYS A 9 -0.18 6.75 30.34
N GLU A 10 0.56 7.70 30.91
CA GLU A 10 0.47 9.11 30.53
C GLU A 10 0.79 9.30 29.04
N LYS A 11 1.91 8.75 28.59
CA LYS A 11 2.29 8.75 27.15
C LYS A 11 1.25 8.09 26.25
N LEU A 12 0.64 6.99 26.71
CA LEU A 12 -0.41 6.32 25.94
C LEU A 12 -1.67 7.20 25.81
N VAL A 13 -2.05 7.89 26.88
CA VAL A 13 -3.20 8.81 26.84
C VAL A 13 -2.93 9.97 25.89
N GLU A 14 -1.72 10.54 25.91
CA GLU A 14 -1.32 11.59 24.97
C GLU A 14 -1.40 11.10 23.51
N GLN A 15 -0.91 9.89 23.22
CA GLN A 15 -1.01 9.26 21.90
C GLN A 15 -2.47 9.08 21.45
N LEU A 16 -3.33 8.58 22.33
CA LEU A 16 -4.75 8.38 22.02
C LEU A 16 -5.49 9.70 21.78
N GLN A 17 -5.13 10.76 22.51
CA GLN A 17 -5.67 12.10 22.27
C GLN A 17 -5.25 12.64 20.90
N ALA A 18 -3.99 12.43 20.51
CA ALA A 18 -3.52 12.79 19.17
C ALA A 18 -4.27 12.00 18.08
N GLU A 19 -4.42 10.69 18.22
CA GLU A 19 -5.13 9.82 17.27
C GLU A 19 -6.63 10.14 17.17
N ARG A 20 -7.24 10.55 18.27
CA ARG A 20 -8.63 11.01 18.29
C ARG A 20 -8.82 12.24 17.41
N ASN A 21 -7.85 13.15 17.40
CA ASN A 21 -7.93 14.42 16.68
C ASN A 21 -7.67 14.29 15.17
N ILE A 22 -7.45 13.07 14.66
CA ILE A 22 -7.31 12.82 13.22
C ILE A 22 -8.69 12.89 12.55
N GLU A 23 -8.82 13.80 11.59
CA GLU A 23 -10.01 13.90 10.74
C GLU A 23 -10.11 12.66 9.83
N ARG A 24 -11.27 11.99 9.88
CA ARG A 24 -11.54 10.80 9.06
C ARG A 24 -12.40 11.16 7.86
N ILE A 25 -12.07 10.60 6.72
CA ILE A 25 -12.93 10.63 5.53
C ILE A 25 -13.91 9.45 5.53
N LYS A 26 -15.01 9.56 4.78
CA LYS A 26 -15.94 8.46 4.61
C LYS A 26 -15.26 7.32 3.86
N VAL A 27 -15.48 6.09 4.32
CA VAL A 27 -14.95 4.88 3.67
C VAL A 27 -15.39 4.82 2.20
N SER A 28 -16.64 5.19 1.90
CA SER A 28 -17.14 5.24 0.53
C SER A 28 -16.37 6.21 -0.38
N MET A 29 -15.91 7.34 0.14
CA MET A 29 -15.09 8.29 -0.61
C MET A 29 -13.69 7.72 -0.84
N ALA A 30 -13.05 7.19 0.20
CA ALA A 30 -11.74 6.55 0.08
C ALA A 30 -11.75 5.39 -0.93
N CYS A 31 -12.80 4.56 -0.91
CA CYS A 31 -12.97 3.49 -1.88
C CYS A 31 -13.08 4.02 -3.32
N LYS A 32 -13.84 5.10 -3.53
CA LYS A 32 -13.98 5.72 -4.85
C LYS A 32 -12.63 6.23 -5.36
N ASP A 33 -11.86 6.90 -4.52
CA ASP A 33 -10.55 7.45 -4.88
C ASP A 33 -9.56 6.34 -5.22
N LEU A 34 -9.55 5.25 -4.44
CA LEU A 34 -8.72 4.07 -4.73
C LEU A 34 -9.09 3.41 -6.07
N ILE A 35 -10.39 3.23 -6.33
CA ILE A 35 -10.87 2.65 -7.59
C ILE A 35 -10.45 3.53 -8.77
N GLN A 36 -10.64 4.84 -8.67
CA GLN A 36 -10.25 5.78 -9.72
C GLN A 36 -8.75 5.71 -9.99
N PHE A 37 -7.93 5.72 -8.94
CA PHE A 37 -6.48 5.61 -9.07
C PHE A 37 -6.06 4.33 -9.81
N CYS A 38 -6.64 3.18 -9.43
CA CYS A 38 -6.37 1.93 -10.12
C CYS A 38 -6.80 1.97 -11.60
N GLN A 39 -7.96 2.58 -11.90
CA GLN A 39 -8.45 2.69 -13.28
C GLN A 39 -7.55 3.59 -14.14
N ASP A 40 -7.04 4.68 -13.60
CA ASP A 40 -6.19 5.62 -14.34
C ASP A 40 -4.80 5.01 -14.64
N HIS A 41 -4.30 4.12 -13.76
CA HIS A 41 -2.96 3.55 -13.87
C HIS A 41 -2.93 2.13 -14.46
N GLN A 42 -4.09 1.48 -14.65
CA GLN A 42 -4.17 0.11 -15.16
C GLN A 42 -3.46 -0.07 -16.52
N ASP A 43 -3.44 0.98 -17.36
CA ASP A 43 -2.89 0.88 -18.71
C ASP A 43 -1.35 0.88 -18.78
N GLY A 44 -0.70 1.33 -17.70
CA GLY A 44 0.75 1.27 -17.50
C GLY A 44 1.21 0.10 -16.65
N ASP A 45 0.28 -0.63 -16.02
CA ASP A 45 0.59 -1.81 -15.23
C ASP A 45 0.84 -3.02 -16.15
N ALA A 46 2.11 -3.45 -16.20
CA ALA A 46 2.55 -4.58 -17.00
C ALA A 46 1.98 -5.93 -16.55
N LEU A 47 1.58 -6.07 -15.28
CA LEU A 47 0.97 -7.29 -14.75
C LEU A 47 -0.52 -7.39 -15.08
N VAL A 48 -1.19 -6.24 -15.24
CA VAL A 48 -2.63 -6.19 -15.56
C VAL A 48 -2.86 -6.18 -17.08
N ARG A 49 -2.13 -5.36 -17.83
CA ARG A 49 -2.33 -5.17 -19.29
C ARG A 49 -1.27 -5.85 -20.17
N GLY A 50 -0.24 -6.42 -19.56
CA GLY A 50 0.90 -6.97 -20.28
C GLY A 50 1.90 -5.90 -20.73
N PHE A 51 3.06 -6.34 -21.17
CA PHE A 51 4.12 -5.46 -21.63
C PHE A 51 3.85 -4.98 -23.07
N LYS A 52 3.67 -3.66 -23.26
CA LYS A 52 3.42 -3.06 -24.59
C LYS A 52 4.70 -2.77 -25.40
N ASN A 53 5.73 -2.20 -24.75
CA ASN A 53 6.92 -1.66 -25.44
C ASN A 53 8.23 -2.38 -25.10
N ILE A 54 8.36 -2.98 -23.91
CA ILE A 54 9.58 -3.66 -23.46
C ILE A 54 9.20 -5.10 -23.16
N PRO A 55 9.72 -6.10 -23.89
CA PRO A 55 9.39 -7.50 -23.62
C PRO A 55 9.79 -7.86 -22.18
N ASN A 56 9.04 -8.77 -21.55
CA ASN A 56 9.26 -9.17 -20.16
C ASN A 56 10.77 -9.44 -19.91
N PRO A 57 11.43 -8.71 -18.98
CA PRO A 57 12.87 -8.83 -18.74
C PRO A 57 13.30 -10.24 -18.27
N TYR A 58 12.36 -11.07 -17.85
CA TYR A 58 12.57 -12.47 -17.46
C TYR A 58 12.35 -13.48 -18.61
N ILE A 59 12.26 -13.04 -19.86
CA ILE A 59 12.21 -13.96 -21.01
C ILE A 59 13.55 -14.69 -21.13
N LEU A 60 13.48 -16.02 -21.14
CA LEU A 60 14.63 -16.89 -21.39
C LEU A 60 15.19 -16.59 -22.80
N LYS A 61 16.44 -16.11 -22.87
CA LYS A 61 17.08 -15.72 -24.14
C LYS A 61 17.40 -16.91 -25.05
N THR A 62 17.46 -18.11 -24.49
CA THR A 62 17.70 -19.36 -25.23
C THR A 62 16.65 -20.38 -24.82
N PRO A 63 16.02 -21.12 -25.75
CA PRO A 63 15.18 -22.24 -25.38
C PRO A 63 16.02 -23.25 -24.61
N CYS A 64 15.52 -23.74 -23.48
CA CYS A 64 16.15 -24.83 -22.75
C CYS A 64 16.05 -26.09 -23.63
N ILE A 65 17.18 -26.51 -24.19
CA ILE A 65 17.28 -27.76 -24.94
C ILE A 65 17.74 -28.81 -23.93
N ILE A 66 16.93 -29.84 -23.71
CA ILE A 66 17.39 -31.05 -23.02
C ILE A 66 18.19 -31.83 -24.07
N ILE A 67 19.49 -31.97 -23.83
CA ILE A 67 20.37 -32.89 -24.59
C ILE A 67 20.33 -34.25 -23.91
#